data_AF-A0A955C6N7-F1
#
_entry.id   AF-A0A955C6N7-F1
#
_cell.length_a   1.000
_cell.length_b   1.000
_cell.length_c   1.000
_cell.angle_alpha   90.00
_cell.angle_beta   90.00
_cell.angle_gamma   90.00
#
_symmetry.space_group_name_H-M   'P 1'
#
loop_
_entity.id
_entity.type
_entity.pdbx_description
1 polymer ?
#
loop_
_entity_poly.entity_id
_entity_poly.type
_entity_poly.pdbx_seq_one_letter_code
_entity_poly.pdbx_strand_id
1 'polypeptide(L)'
;MKSAQTPSGDGTTEWGPDTNNVFHPKIPPLFENDRQLKGEVYYKIPGALLIELIRACRRSAFESRALAREIAVYKSLRFTAEHVGFDADGEPVNYSHLSPKAAPVGELLAKYVRMKQAQSKESPREDPDELGRIAQNRFDYNMQATRGYLGWLITNPTFLEERDALFTQWKREIQKNGIPRSGPTTFGPIKHTELITKIRQKKTKSCLADFASFYARWRLQHLVTQELPEPLQPKIPILQPLSLLTHLEAGGISYYQPDTVPIPPRDELRGHLEDLRRSRLSDHLSEWKEIVSTDRGNDHTIRRFQRIFIMHFYWDILEKRHPNLFRNRITKVNSAFGGFLGADVKTIEAIRTHIRKRLNQAP
;
A
#
# COMPACT_ATOMS: atom_id res chain seq x y z
N MET A 1 -45.10 -10.08 60.71
CA MET A 1 -44.45 -8.88 60.16
C MET A 1 -43.71 -9.30 58.89
N LYS A 2 -44.17 -8.83 57.72
CA LYS A 2 -43.58 -9.18 56.41
C LYS A 2 -42.36 -8.28 56.18
N SER A 3 -41.20 -8.90 55.99
CA SER A 3 -39.95 -8.22 55.67
C SER A 3 -39.93 -7.85 54.18
N ALA A 4 -39.63 -6.59 53.89
CA ALA A 4 -39.53 -6.06 52.53
C ALA A 4 -38.14 -6.40 51.94
N GLN A 5 -38.13 -7.02 50.76
CA GLN A 5 -36.94 -7.18 49.92
C GLN A 5 -36.81 -5.97 49.00
N THR A 6 -35.72 -5.21 49.15
CA THR A 6 -35.27 -4.21 48.17
C THR A 6 -34.43 -4.88 47.07
N PRO A 7 -34.69 -4.62 45.78
CA PRO A 7 -33.87 -5.13 44.70
C PRO A 7 -32.59 -4.29 44.56
N SER A 8 -31.44 -4.93 44.76
CA SER A 8 -30.12 -4.39 44.42
C SER A 8 -29.92 -4.44 42.91
N GLY A 9 -30.13 -3.31 42.23
CA GLY A 9 -29.77 -3.13 40.83
C GLY A 9 -28.30 -2.74 40.70
N ASP A 10 -27.43 -3.73 40.52
CA ASP A 10 -26.04 -3.51 40.13
C ASP A 10 -25.96 -3.49 38.60
N GLY A 11 -26.17 -2.29 38.04
CA GLY A 11 -26.18 -2.01 36.61
C GLY A 11 -24.81 -1.56 36.12
N THR A 12 -23.79 -2.43 36.17
CA THR A 12 -22.54 -2.20 35.44
C THR A 12 -22.79 -2.46 33.96
N THR A 13 -23.24 -1.41 33.27
CA THR A 13 -23.30 -1.37 31.79
C THR A 13 -21.87 -1.38 31.26
N GLU A 14 -21.33 -2.56 30.97
CA GLU A 14 -20.10 -2.72 30.21
C GLU A 14 -20.31 -2.16 28.80
N TRP A 15 -19.93 -0.90 28.60
CA TRP A 15 -19.73 -0.30 27.27
C TRP A 15 -18.43 -0.83 26.68
N GLY A 16 -18.37 -2.14 26.43
CA GLY A 16 -17.41 -2.69 25.50
C GLY A 16 -17.84 -2.28 24.09
N PRO A 17 -17.01 -1.57 23.29
CA PRO A 17 -17.31 -1.44 21.87
C PRO A 17 -17.48 -2.85 21.31
N ASP A 18 -18.58 -3.10 20.60
CA ASP A 18 -18.86 -4.38 19.96
C ASP A 18 -17.83 -4.59 18.83
N THR A 19 -16.62 -5.00 19.20
CA THR A 19 -15.47 -5.19 18.30
C THR A 19 -15.68 -6.36 17.34
N ASN A 20 -16.77 -7.10 17.48
CA ASN A 20 -17.04 -8.30 16.69
C ASN A 20 -17.74 -8.03 15.36
N ASN A 21 -18.28 -6.83 15.14
CA ASN A 21 -18.90 -6.49 13.86
C ASN A 21 -17.91 -5.76 12.94
N VAL A 22 -16.81 -6.44 12.60
CA VAL A 22 -15.86 -5.93 11.60
C VAL A 22 -16.60 -5.88 10.27
N PHE A 23 -16.84 -4.66 9.76
CA PHE A 23 -17.47 -4.47 8.46
C PHE A 23 -16.59 -5.07 7.37
N HIS A 24 -17.01 -6.21 6.82
CA HIS A 24 -16.40 -6.83 5.65
C HIS A 24 -17.07 -6.26 4.39
N PRO A 25 -16.39 -5.40 3.61
CA PRO A 25 -16.98 -4.87 2.40
C PRO A 25 -17.27 -6.00 1.42
N LYS A 26 -18.48 -6.00 0.86
CA LYS A 26 -18.90 -6.94 -0.18
C LYS A 26 -19.15 -6.21 -1.49
N ILE A 27 -19.07 -6.93 -2.60
CA ILE A 27 -19.53 -6.46 -3.89
C ILE A 27 -20.97 -5.94 -3.74
N PRO A 28 -21.31 -4.73 -4.25
CA PRO A 28 -22.68 -4.23 -4.16
C PRO A 28 -23.66 -5.21 -4.81
N PRO A 29 -24.82 -5.52 -4.19
CA PRO A 29 -25.76 -6.52 -4.70
C PRO A 29 -26.20 -6.28 -6.15
N LEU A 30 -26.33 -5.02 -6.56
CA LEU A 30 -26.68 -4.63 -7.94
C LEU A 30 -25.69 -5.16 -9.00
N PHE A 31 -24.44 -5.41 -8.60
CA PHE A 31 -23.36 -5.85 -9.48
C PHE A 31 -22.79 -7.22 -9.09
N GLU A 32 -23.50 -7.98 -8.25
CA GLU A 32 -23.05 -9.32 -7.84
C GLU A 32 -22.82 -10.24 -9.05
N ASN A 33 -23.55 -10.06 -10.15
CA ASN A 33 -23.38 -10.83 -11.38
C ASN A 33 -22.64 -10.05 -12.50
N ASP A 34 -22.00 -8.93 -12.17
CA ASP A 34 -21.23 -8.16 -13.15
C ASP A 34 -19.93 -8.90 -13.49
N ARG A 35 -19.79 -9.29 -14.77
CA ARG A 35 -18.61 -10.01 -15.27
C ARG A 35 -17.31 -9.23 -15.12
N GLN A 36 -17.34 -7.91 -15.00
CA GLN A 36 -16.11 -7.13 -14.76
C GLN A 36 -15.67 -7.15 -13.30
N LEU A 37 -16.60 -7.44 -12.37
CA LEU A 37 -16.29 -7.60 -10.94
C LEU A 37 -15.92 -9.04 -10.58
N LYS A 38 -16.14 -10.00 -11.49
CA LYS A 38 -15.90 -11.42 -11.28
C LYS A 38 -14.83 -11.92 -12.25
N GLY A 39 -13.87 -12.69 -11.76
CA GLY A 39 -12.88 -13.39 -12.59
C GLY A 39 -11.56 -12.66 -12.81
N GLU A 40 -11.50 -11.35 -12.55
CA GLU A 40 -10.26 -10.56 -12.50
C GLU A 40 -10.31 -9.58 -11.33
N VAL A 41 -9.15 -9.02 -10.95
CA VAL A 41 -9.09 -8.01 -9.91
C VAL A 41 -9.73 -6.71 -10.40
N TYR A 42 -10.73 -6.22 -9.67
CA TYR A 42 -11.38 -4.94 -9.94
C TYR A 42 -10.95 -3.86 -8.96
N TYR A 43 -10.19 -2.88 -9.45
CA TYR A 43 -9.74 -1.75 -8.65
C TYR A 43 -10.75 -0.58 -8.67
N LYS A 44 -11.02 0.01 -7.50
CA LYS A 44 -11.88 1.20 -7.39
C LYS A 44 -11.15 2.44 -7.92
N ILE A 45 -11.86 3.29 -8.65
CA ILE A 45 -11.39 4.65 -8.94
C ILE A 45 -11.58 5.47 -7.65
N PRO A 46 -10.56 6.22 -7.18
CA PRO A 46 -10.72 7.12 -6.05
C PRO A 46 -11.85 8.11 -6.31
N GLY A 47 -12.75 8.30 -5.35
CA GLY A 47 -13.89 9.21 -5.51
C GLY A 47 -13.48 10.63 -5.90
N ALA A 48 -12.35 11.12 -5.37
CA ALA A 48 -11.78 12.41 -5.76
C ALA A 48 -11.43 12.45 -7.26
N LEU A 49 -10.70 11.45 -7.77
CA LEU A 49 -10.37 11.34 -9.19
C LEU A 49 -11.64 11.22 -10.05
N LEU A 50 -12.62 10.42 -9.62
CA LEU A 50 -13.89 10.25 -10.34
C LEU A 50 -14.66 11.58 -10.44
N ILE A 51 -14.68 12.38 -9.37
CA ILE A 51 -15.30 13.72 -9.36
C ILE A 51 -14.57 14.63 -10.36
N GLU A 52 -13.24 14.67 -10.34
CA GLU A 52 -12.45 15.47 -11.28
C GLU A 52 -12.70 15.07 -12.74
N LEU A 53 -12.76 13.76 -13.02
CA LEU A 53 -13.05 13.25 -14.37
C LEU A 53 -14.45 13.64 -14.84
N ILE A 54 -15.47 13.49 -13.98
CA ILE A 54 -16.85 13.90 -14.31
C ILE A 54 -16.92 15.40 -14.57
N ARG A 55 -16.23 16.21 -13.77
CA ARG A 55 -16.18 17.67 -13.94
C ARG A 55 -15.52 18.05 -15.27
N ALA A 56 -14.35 17.49 -15.57
CA ALA A 56 -13.58 17.84 -16.76
C ALA A 56 -14.20 17.29 -18.06
N CYS A 57 -14.67 16.03 -18.04
CA CYS A 57 -15.12 15.31 -19.24
C CYS A 57 -16.63 15.32 -19.48
N ARG A 58 -17.43 15.72 -18.47
CA ARG A 58 -18.89 15.56 -18.37
C ARG A 58 -19.34 14.10 -18.16
N ARG A 59 -20.50 13.91 -17.55
CA ARG A 59 -21.09 12.56 -17.31
C ARG A 59 -21.32 11.75 -18.59
N SER A 60 -21.66 12.41 -19.69
CA SER A 60 -21.87 11.76 -21.00
C SER A 60 -20.60 11.17 -21.62
N ALA A 61 -19.44 11.41 -21.03
CA ALA A 61 -18.19 10.75 -21.42
C ALA A 61 -18.13 9.27 -21.00
N PHE A 62 -18.92 8.91 -19.98
CA PHE A 62 -18.97 7.57 -19.43
C PHE A 62 -20.18 6.82 -19.97
N GLU A 63 -20.03 5.52 -20.14
CA GLU A 63 -21.20 4.65 -20.29
C GLU A 63 -21.98 4.65 -18.97
N SER A 64 -23.29 4.89 -19.03
CA SER A 64 -24.14 5.07 -17.84
C SER A 64 -24.03 3.91 -16.85
N ARG A 65 -24.02 2.66 -17.35
CA ARG A 65 -23.90 1.47 -16.51
C ARG A 65 -22.50 1.35 -15.89
N ALA A 66 -21.45 1.63 -16.66
CA ALA A 66 -20.09 1.60 -16.15
C ALA A 66 -19.87 2.65 -15.06
N LEU A 67 -20.35 3.87 -15.24
CA LEU A 67 -20.28 4.92 -14.21
C LEU A 67 -21.06 4.54 -12.94
N ALA A 68 -22.25 3.97 -13.09
CA ALA A 68 -23.05 3.51 -11.95
C ALA A 68 -22.29 2.44 -11.13
N ARG A 69 -21.59 1.52 -11.80
CA ARG A 69 -20.72 0.52 -11.16
C ARG A 69 -19.58 1.17 -10.38
N GLU A 70 -18.85 2.12 -10.98
CA GLU A 70 -17.75 2.80 -10.31
C GLU A 70 -18.20 3.52 -9.04
N ILE A 71 -19.36 4.19 -9.10
CA ILE A 71 -19.95 4.86 -7.95
C ILE A 71 -20.36 3.86 -6.86
N ALA A 72 -20.96 2.73 -7.23
CA ALA A 72 -21.38 1.72 -6.27
C ALA A 72 -20.19 1.04 -5.58
N VAL A 73 -19.17 0.65 -6.34
CA VAL A 73 -17.92 0.08 -5.80
C VAL A 73 -17.24 1.08 -4.88
N TYR A 74 -17.09 2.34 -5.30
CA TYR A 74 -16.53 3.39 -4.45
C TYR A 74 -17.30 3.53 -3.13
N LYS A 75 -18.63 3.56 -3.17
CA LYS A 75 -19.48 3.66 -1.97
C LYS A 75 -19.31 2.47 -1.04
N SER A 76 -19.21 1.25 -1.57
CA SER A 76 -19.00 0.04 -0.75
C SER A 76 -17.65 0.02 -0.04
N LEU A 77 -16.62 0.62 -0.64
CA LEU A 77 -15.23 0.62 -0.14
C LEU A 77 -14.82 1.96 0.51
N ARG A 78 -15.76 2.88 0.77
CA ARG A 78 -15.42 4.25 1.22
C ARG A 78 -14.90 4.33 2.64
N PHE A 79 -15.24 3.37 3.49
CA PHE A 79 -14.94 3.40 4.92
C PHE A 79 -13.53 2.93 5.25
N THR A 80 -12.85 2.33 4.27
CA THR A 80 -11.54 1.71 4.43
C THR A 80 -10.61 2.30 3.38
N ALA A 81 -9.74 3.21 3.82
CA ALA A 81 -8.76 3.86 2.96
C ALA A 81 -7.79 2.84 2.31
N GLU A 82 -7.66 1.67 2.92
CA GLU A 82 -6.77 0.59 2.53
C GLU A 82 -7.36 -0.33 1.45
N HIS A 83 -8.68 -0.48 1.36
CA HIS A 83 -9.26 -1.37 0.35
C HIS A 83 -9.31 -0.68 -1.01
N VAL A 84 -8.54 -1.17 -1.97
CA VAL A 84 -8.39 -0.56 -3.31
C VAL A 84 -9.25 -1.23 -4.36
N GLY A 85 -9.93 -2.32 -4.04
CA GLY A 85 -10.69 -3.10 -5.02
C GLY A 85 -11.23 -4.40 -4.45
N PHE A 86 -11.67 -5.27 -5.35
CA PHE A 86 -12.06 -6.65 -5.09
C PHE A 86 -11.21 -7.58 -5.96
N ASP A 87 -10.81 -8.74 -5.44
CA ASP A 87 -10.15 -9.77 -6.24
C ASP A 87 -11.16 -10.59 -7.06
N ALA A 88 -10.68 -11.63 -7.73
CA ALA A 88 -11.50 -12.48 -8.58
C ALA A 88 -12.61 -13.23 -7.83
N ASP A 89 -12.42 -13.46 -6.52
CA ASP A 89 -13.36 -14.12 -5.62
C ASP A 89 -14.32 -13.11 -4.96
N GLY A 90 -14.11 -11.82 -5.20
CA GLY A 90 -14.90 -10.73 -4.63
C GLY A 90 -14.44 -10.30 -3.25
N GLU A 91 -13.27 -10.75 -2.81
CA GLU A 91 -12.69 -10.36 -1.53
C GLU A 91 -11.98 -9.00 -1.63
N PRO A 92 -12.04 -8.16 -0.59
CA PRO A 92 -11.40 -6.85 -0.62
C PRO A 92 -9.87 -6.94 -0.78
N VAL A 93 -9.33 -6.20 -1.75
CA VAL A 93 -7.88 -6.07 -1.93
C VAL A 93 -7.39 -4.93 -1.03
N ASN A 94 -6.59 -5.26 -0.01
CA ASN A 94 -5.93 -4.26 0.84
C ASN A 94 -4.58 -3.83 0.23
N TYR A 95 -4.45 -2.54 -0.05
CA TYR A 95 -3.21 -1.96 -0.57
C TYR A 95 -3.13 -0.45 -0.25
N SER A 96 -2.56 -0.12 0.91
CA SER A 96 -2.52 1.25 1.44
C SER A 96 -1.71 2.26 0.60
N HIS A 97 -0.77 1.80 -0.24
CA HIS A 97 0.10 2.69 -1.03
C HIS A 97 -0.64 3.43 -2.14
N LEU A 98 -1.79 2.94 -2.59
CA LEU A 98 -2.66 3.67 -3.53
C LEU A 98 -3.60 4.66 -2.86
N SER A 99 -3.68 4.65 -1.52
CA SER A 99 -4.60 5.53 -0.81
C SER A 99 -4.14 6.99 -0.93
N PRO A 100 -5.00 7.92 -1.37
CA PRO A 100 -4.60 9.33 -1.49
C PRO A 100 -4.32 9.97 -0.12
N LYS A 101 -4.90 9.41 0.96
CA LYS A 101 -4.69 9.88 2.33
C LYS A 101 -3.74 8.93 3.06
N ALA A 102 -2.73 9.50 3.71
CA ALA A 102 -1.91 8.76 4.66
C ALA A 102 -2.79 8.32 5.86
N ALA A 103 -2.42 7.20 6.49
CA ALA A 103 -3.01 6.82 7.76
C ALA A 103 -2.75 7.93 8.79
N PRO A 104 -3.71 8.25 9.66
CA PRO A 104 -3.58 9.31 10.67
C PRO A 104 -2.76 8.81 11.88
N VAL A 105 -1.55 8.30 11.63
CA VAL A 105 -0.66 7.71 12.64
C VAL A 105 -0.38 8.69 13.76
N GLY A 106 -0.19 9.97 13.43
CA GLY A 106 0.05 11.02 14.43
C GLY A 106 -1.12 11.24 15.37
N GLU A 107 -2.34 11.28 14.83
CA GLU A 107 -3.57 11.44 15.63
C GLU A 107 -3.77 10.23 16.56
N LEU A 108 -3.57 9.03 16.02
CA LEU A 108 -3.68 7.78 16.80
C LEU A 108 -2.65 7.72 17.92
N LEU A 109 -1.40 8.10 17.65
CA LEU A 109 -0.35 8.15 18.66
C LEU A 109 -0.64 9.20 19.72
N ALA A 110 -1.01 10.42 19.32
CA ALA A 110 -1.36 11.48 20.26
C ALA A 110 -2.51 11.06 21.16
N LYS A 111 -3.55 10.41 20.61
CA LYS A 111 -4.66 9.85 21.36
C LYS A 111 -4.20 8.76 22.36
N TYR A 112 -3.33 7.85 21.93
CA TYR A 112 -2.79 6.79 22.79
C TYR A 112 -1.98 7.37 23.96
N VAL A 113 -1.09 8.33 23.69
CA VAL A 113 -0.26 8.97 24.73
C VAL A 113 -1.14 9.70 25.74
N ARG A 114 -2.15 10.47 25.28
CA ARG A 114 -3.13 11.12 26.19
C ARG A 114 -3.84 10.12 27.08
N MET A 115 -4.29 8.99 26.52
CA MET A 115 -4.94 7.93 27.28
C MET A 115 -4.00 7.34 28.35
N LYS A 116 -2.73 7.11 28.03
CA LYS A 116 -1.73 6.62 29.00
C LYS A 116 -1.39 7.65 30.07
N GLN A 117 -1.29 8.93 29.70
CA GLN A 117 -1.07 10.02 30.65
C GLN A 117 -2.24 10.17 31.62
N ALA A 118 -3.49 10.07 31.15
CA ALA A 118 -4.68 10.10 32.00
C ALA A 118 -4.75 8.93 33.00
N GLN A 119 -4.07 7.81 32.71
CA GLN A 119 -3.96 6.65 33.59
C GLN A 119 -2.76 6.75 34.56
N SER A 120 -1.80 7.64 34.30
CA SER A 120 -0.61 7.82 35.12
C SER A 120 -0.83 8.92 36.16
N LYS A 121 -0.21 8.77 37.34
CA LYS A 121 -0.15 9.85 38.35
C LYS A 121 0.99 10.84 38.09
N GLU A 122 1.86 10.54 37.13
CA GLU A 122 3.02 11.38 36.81
C GLU A 122 2.65 12.50 35.83
N SER A 123 3.24 13.69 36.04
CA SER A 123 3.13 14.79 35.09
C SER A 123 3.69 14.38 33.72
N PRO A 124 3.00 14.74 32.61
CA PRO A 124 3.48 14.50 31.26
C PRO A 124 4.90 15.05 31.06
N ARG A 125 5.82 14.20 30.61
CA ARG A 125 7.16 14.65 30.20
C ARG A 125 7.20 15.19 28.77
N GLU A 126 6.23 14.79 27.95
CA GLU A 126 6.19 15.08 26.51
C GLU A 126 4.78 15.51 26.09
N ASP A 127 4.71 16.47 25.16
CA ASP A 127 3.47 16.93 24.54
C ASP A 127 2.96 15.88 23.52
N PRO A 128 1.78 15.26 23.75
CA PRO A 128 1.22 14.25 22.84
C PRO A 128 1.02 14.75 21.41
N ASP A 129 0.70 16.03 21.22
CA ASP A 129 0.46 16.59 19.88
C ASP A 129 1.75 16.75 19.10
N GLU A 130 2.82 17.19 19.76
CA GLU A 130 4.14 17.29 19.15
C GLU A 130 4.69 15.91 18.77
N LEU A 131 4.54 14.91 19.65
CA LEU A 131 4.89 13.52 19.35
C LEU A 131 4.09 12.97 18.16
N GLY A 132 2.77 13.24 18.14
CA GLY A 132 1.90 12.86 17.03
C GLY A 132 2.35 13.49 15.71
N ARG A 133 2.67 14.78 15.72
CA ARG A 133 3.18 15.49 14.54
C ARG A 133 4.51 14.92 14.04
N ILE A 134 5.45 14.63 14.95
CA ILE A 134 6.74 14.00 14.60
C ILE A 134 6.51 12.62 13.98
N ALA A 135 5.64 11.80 14.58
CA ALA A 135 5.31 10.48 14.07
C ALA A 135 4.65 10.54 12.68
N GLN A 136 3.70 11.47 12.47
CA GLN A 136 3.07 11.66 11.17
C GLN A 136 4.08 12.07 10.10
N ASN A 137 4.96 13.04 10.40
CA ASN A 137 5.98 13.48 9.45
C ASN A 137 6.92 12.35 9.02
N ARG A 138 7.33 11.51 9.98
CA ARG A 138 8.18 10.33 9.71
C ARG A 138 7.43 9.28 8.89
N PHE A 139 6.17 9.02 9.24
CA PHE A 139 5.32 8.10 8.49
C PHE A 139 5.12 8.58 7.04
N ASP A 140 4.78 9.85 6.85
CA ASP A 140 4.57 10.46 5.54
C ASP A 140 5.85 10.43 4.69
N TYR A 141 7.01 10.68 5.30
CA TYR A 141 8.30 10.58 4.62
C TYR A 141 8.56 9.15 4.09
N ASN A 142 8.38 8.14 4.95
CA ASN A 142 8.56 6.74 4.55
C ASN A 142 7.53 6.31 3.50
N MET A 143 6.29 6.77 3.62
CA MET A 143 5.21 6.50 2.67
C MET A 143 5.49 7.15 1.31
N GLN A 144 6.00 8.38 1.28
CA GLN A 144 6.41 9.07 0.05
C GLN A 144 7.55 8.35 -0.64
N ALA A 145 8.60 7.97 0.11
CA ALA A 145 9.70 7.19 -0.41
C ALA A 145 9.26 5.83 -0.97
N THR A 146 8.40 5.12 -0.25
CA THR A 146 7.83 3.84 -0.69
C THR A 146 7.05 4.01 -2.00
N ARG A 147 6.18 5.02 -2.10
CA ARG A 147 5.43 5.29 -3.34
C ARG A 147 6.32 5.74 -4.48
N GLY A 148 7.38 6.49 -4.18
CA GLY A 148 8.43 6.81 -5.14
C GLY A 148 9.08 5.54 -5.68
N TYR A 149 9.46 4.62 -4.80
CA TYR A 149 10.07 3.34 -5.18
C TYR A 149 9.12 2.52 -6.05
N LEU A 150 7.84 2.46 -5.67
CA LEU A 150 6.80 1.82 -6.47
C LEU A 150 6.69 2.43 -7.87
N GLY A 151 6.67 3.76 -7.96
CA GLY A 151 6.63 4.48 -9.23
C GLY A 151 7.84 4.23 -10.12
N TRP A 152 9.01 4.03 -9.51
CA TRP A 152 10.19 3.60 -10.24
C TRP A 152 10.07 2.13 -10.70
N LEU A 153 9.65 1.21 -9.83
CA LEU A 153 9.47 -0.21 -10.17
C LEU A 153 8.52 -0.41 -11.34
N ILE A 154 7.33 0.21 -11.31
CA ILE A 154 6.33 0.07 -12.38
C ILE A 154 6.77 0.71 -13.71
N THR A 155 7.90 1.42 -13.74
CA THR A 155 8.50 1.96 -14.96
C THR A 155 9.91 1.43 -15.20
N ASN A 156 10.38 0.47 -14.40
CA ASN A 156 11.67 -0.18 -14.58
C ASN A 156 11.50 -1.39 -15.52
N PRO A 157 12.08 -1.37 -16.74
CA PRO A 157 11.85 -2.44 -17.73
C PRO A 157 12.33 -3.80 -17.23
N THR A 158 13.48 -3.86 -16.56
CA THR A 158 14.03 -5.12 -16.02
C THR A 158 13.11 -5.72 -14.96
N PHE A 159 12.55 -4.91 -14.05
CA PHE A 159 11.57 -5.39 -13.07
C PHE A 159 10.33 -5.97 -13.75
N LEU A 160 9.78 -5.26 -14.74
CA LEU A 160 8.58 -5.67 -15.46
C LEU A 160 8.80 -6.97 -16.23
N GLU A 161 9.92 -7.10 -16.94
CA GLU A 161 10.30 -8.31 -17.67
C GLU A 161 10.50 -9.51 -16.73
N GLU A 162 11.25 -9.33 -15.63
CA GLU A 162 11.47 -10.39 -14.65
C GLU A 162 10.14 -10.83 -13.99
N ARG A 163 9.28 -9.87 -13.66
CA ARG A 163 7.95 -10.15 -13.10
C ARG A 163 7.09 -10.93 -14.07
N ASP A 164 6.99 -10.47 -15.32
CA ASP A 164 6.11 -11.09 -16.32
C ASP A 164 6.61 -12.49 -16.69
N ALA A 165 7.94 -12.69 -16.75
CA ALA A 165 8.55 -14.01 -16.90
C ALA A 165 8.18 -14.95 -15.73
N LEU A 166 8.25 -14.45 -14.49
CA LEU A 166 7.90 -15.21 -13.28
C LEU A 166 6.43 -15.66 -13.29
N PHE A 167 5.50 -14.76 -13.63
CA PHE A 167 4.08 -15.09 -13.73
C PHE A 167 3.77 -16.05 -14.89
N THR A 168 4.48 -15.91 -16.01
CA THR A 168 4.35 -16.83 -17.15
C THR A 168 4.82 -18.23 -16.79
N GLN A 169 6.00 -18.35 -16.17
CA GLN A 169 6.59 -19.61 -15.74
C GLN A 169 5.70 -20.35 -14.73
N TRP A 170 5.15 -19.62 -13.75
CA TRP A 170 4.42 -20.22 -12.63
C TRP A 170 2.89 -20.10 -12.73
N LYS A 171 2.34 -19.73 -13.89
CA LYS A 171 0.91 -19.47 -14.12
C LYS A 171 -0.01 -20.52 -13.50
N ARG A 172 0.26 -21.81 -13.74
CA ARG A 172 -0.57 -22.92 -13.22
C ARG A 172 -0.54 -23.01 -11.70
N GLU A 173 0.62 -22.79 -11.09
CA GLU A 173 0.76 -22.87 -9.63
C GLU A 173 0.14 -21.66 -8.93
N ILE A 174 0.23 -20.48 -9.54
CA ILE A 174 -0.43 -19.26 -9.05
C ILE A 174 -1.96 -19.41 -9.15
N GLN A 175 -2.48 -19.92 -10.27
CA GLN A 175 -3.91 -20.19 -10.42
C GLN A 175 -4.44 -21.18 -9.38
N LYS A 176 -3.62 -22.18 -9.01
CA LYS A 176 -4.01 -23.21 -8.04
C LYS A 176 -3.87 -22.77 -6.59
N ASN A 177 -2.84 -21.99 -6.25
CA ASN A 177 -2.46 -21.72 -4.85
C ASN A 177 -2.46 -20.23 -4.49
N GLY A 178 -2.74 -19.33 -5.43
CA GLY A 178 -2.54 -17.90 -5.27
C GLY A 178 -1.09 -17.47 -5.43
N ILE A 179 -0.85 -16.15 -5.37
CA ILE A 179 0.48 -15.57 -5.40
C ILE A 179 1.19 -15.84 -4.06
N PRO A 180 2.43 -16.38 -4.06
CA PRO A 180 3.19 -16.56 -2.83
C PRO A 180 3.36 -15.26 -2.05
N ARG A 181 3.21 -15.29 -0.71
CA ARG A 181 3.48 -14.15 0.16
C ARG A 181 4.66 -14.47 1.07
N SER A 182 5.66 -13.57 1.15
CA SER A 182 6.77 -13.72 2.09
C SER A 182 6.51 -12.96 3.38
N GLY A 183 6.68 -13.65 4.51
CA GLY A 183 6.58 -13.06 5.85
C GLY A 183 6.27 -14.12 6.91
N PRO A 184 6.55 -13.84 8.20
CA PRO A 184 6.00 -14.61 9.30
C PRO A 184 4.49 -14.57 9.13
N THR A 185 3.92 -15.74 8.97
CA THR A 185 2.62 -15.94 8.36
C THR A 185 1.52 -15.34 9.22
N THR A 186 1.04 -14.15 8.88
CA THR A 186 -0.40 -13.86 9.01
C THR A 186 -1.12 -14.48 7.81
N PHE A 187 -0.81 -15.75 7.52
CA PHE A 187 -1.86 -16.56 6.93
C PHE A 187 -3.00 -16.47 7.95
N GLY A 188 -4.22 -16.19 7.50
CA GLY A 188 -5.39 -16.61 8.27
C GLY A 188 -5.27 -18.10 8.61
N PRO A 189 -6.29 -18.73 9.19
CA PRO A 189 -6.26 -20.17 9.47
C PRO A 189 -6.28 -21.04 8.18
N ILE A 190 -5.44 -20.77 7.18
CA ILE A 190 -4.89 -21.79 6.30
C ILE A 190 -4.19 -22.76 7.23
N LYS A 191 -4.84 -23.91 7.45
CA LYS A 191 -4.34 -25.00 8.28
C LYS A 191 -2.89 -25.25 7.91
N HIS A 192 -1.97 -24.89 8.82
CA HIS A 192 -0.53 -24.97 8.63
C HIS A 192 -0.08 -26.36 8.10
N THR A 193 -0.88 -27.39 8.42
CA THR A 193 -0.76 -28.78 7.93
C THR A 193 -0.96 -28.94 6.42
N GLU A 194 -1.87 -28.21 5.79
CA GLU A 194 -2.08 -28.23 4.32
C GLU A 194 -0.93 -27.55 3.57
N LEU A 195 -0.38 -26.47 4.14
CA LEU A 195 0.78 -25.79 3.56
C LEU A 195 2.02 -26.69 3.61
N ILE A 196 2.27 -27.35 4.74
CA ILE A 196 3.40 -28.27 4.91
C ILE A 196 3.29 -29.46 3.94
N THR A 197 2.09 -30.02 3.73
CA THR A 197 1.89 -31.11 2.76
C THR A 197 2.05 -30.64 1.32
N LYS A 198 1.59 -29.44 0.96
CA LYS A 198 1.80 -28.84 -0.38
C LYS A 198 3.28 -28.52 -0.66
N ILE A 199 4.03 -28.04 0.34
CA ILE A 199 5.47 -27.73 0.21
C ILE A 199 6.31 -28.98 -0.11
N ARG A 200 5.82 -30.19 0.20
CA ARG A 200 6.51 -31.44 -0.18
C ARG A 200 6.53 -31.67 -1.69
N GLN A 201 5.68 -31.01 -2.47
CA GLN A 201 5.72 -31.09 -3.93
C GLN A 201 6.92 -30.30 -4.46
N LYS A 202 7.84 -30.97 -5.17
CA LYS A 202 9.06 -30.37 -5.73
C LYS A 202 8.78 -29.09 -6.55
N LYS A 203 7.70 -29.07 -7.33
CA LYS A 203 7.30 -27.90 -8.14
C LYS A 203 6.88 -26.71 -7.28
N THR A 204 6.07 -26.92 -6.25
CA THR A 204 5.66 -25.85 -5.32
C THR A 204 6.87 -25.27 -4.61
N LYS A 205 7.82 -26.11 -4.19
CA LYS A 205 9.08 -25.63 -3.59
C LYS A 205 9.90 -24.76 -4.54
N SER A 206 10.02 -25.14 -5.81
CA SER A 206 10.71 -24.33 -6.83
C SER A 206 10.00 -22.99 -7.07
N CYS A 207 8.67 -23.00 -7.21
CA CYS A 207 7.87 -21.78 -7.33
C CYS A 207 8.14 -20.81 -6.16
N LEU A 208 8.07 -21.31 -4.92
CA LEU A 208 8.34 -20.51 -3.72
C LEU A 208 9.77 -19.95 -3.69
N ALA A 209 10.76 -20.75 -4.12
CA ALA A 209 12.16 -20.32 -4.17
C ALA A 209 12.40 -19.21 -5.21
N ASP A 210 11.78 -19.30 -6.38
CA ASP A 210 11.88 -18.29 -7.44
C ASP A 210 11.21 -16.98 -7.01
N PHE A 211 10.01 -17.04 -6.44
CA PHE A 211 9.33 -15.87 -5.87
C PHE A 211 10.11 -15.25 -4.73
N ALA A 212 10.67 -16.04 -3.82
CA ALA A 212 11.51 -15.53 -2.73
C ALA A 212 12.76 -14.83 -3.26
N SER A 213 13.39 -15.38 -4.29
CA SER A 213 14.56 -14.78 -4.95
C SER A 213 14.20 -13.46 -5.64
N PHE A 214 13.07 -13.43 -6.35
CA PHE A 214 12.53 -12.22 -6.97
C PHE A 214 12.22 -11.13 -5.93
N TYR A 215 11.54 -11.48 -4.83
CA TYR A 215 11.23 -10.54 -3.75
C TYR A 215 12.48 -10.02 -3.05
N ALA A 216 13.46 -10.88 -2.76
CA ALA A 216 14.72 -10.45 -2.15
C ALA A 216 15.50 -9.49 -3.07
N ARG A 217 15.56 -9.80 -4.37
CA ARG A 217 16.21 -8.96 -5.40
C ARG A 217 15.60 -7.56 -5.45
N TRP A 218 14.27 -7.46 -5.49
CA TRP A 218 13.55 -6.18 -5.63
C TRP A 218 13.08 -5.58 -4.29
N ARG A 219 13.62 -6.07 -3.16
CA ARG A 219 13.29 -5.59 -1.81
C ARG A 219 11.80 -5.53 -1.56
N LEU A 220 11.07 -6.56 -1.99
CA LEU A 220 9.64 -6.70 -1.80
C LEU A 220 9.33 -7.59 -0.61
N GLN A 221 8.26 -7.27 0.10
CA GLN A 221 7.62 -8.19 1.02
C GLN A 221 6.83 -9.24 0.24
N HIS A 222 6.04 -8.84 -0.74
CA HIS A 222 5.30 -9.74 -1.64
C HIS A 222 4.69 -8.94 -2.80
N LEU A 223 3.86 -9.60 -3.61
CA LEU A 223 2.96 -8.98 -4.57
C LEU A 223 1.51 -9.18 -4.08
N VAL A 224 0.76 -8.11 -3.89
CA VAL A 224 -0.67 -8.20 -3.52
C VAL A 224 -1.48 -8.71 -4.69
N THR A 225 -1.14 -8.24 -5.89
CA THR A 225 -1.63 -8.70 -7.19
C THR A 225 -0.46 -8.70 -8.18
N GLN A 226 -0.68 -9.11 -9.43
CA GLN A 226 0.37 -9.04 -10.45
C GLN A 226 0.86 -7.58 -10.67
N GLU A 227 -0.01 -6.58 -10.50
CA GLU A 227 0.34 -5.18 -10.74
C GLU A 227 0.80 -4.42 -9.48
N LEU A 228 0.59 -4.98 -8.28
CA LEU A 228 0.78 -4.28 -7.00
C LEU A 228 1.92 -4.89 -6.16
N PRO A 229 3.18 -4.49 -6.39
CA PRO A 229 4.29 -4.84 -5.51
C PRO A 229 4.11 -4.23 -4.12
N GLU A 230 4.46 -4.96 -3.08
CA GLU A 230 4.51 -4.48 -1.70
C GLU A 230 5.98 -4.39 -1.27
N PRO A 231 6.59 -3.20 -1.20
CA PRO A 231 8.00 -3.06 -0.82
C PRO A 231 8.22 -3.46 0.64
N LEU A 232 9.42 -3.92 0.96
CA LEU A 232 9.84 -4.07 2.34
C LEU A 232 9.74 -2.71 3.04
N GLN A 233 9.03 -2.70 4.15
CA GLN A 233 8.89 -1.54 5.01
C GLN A 233 9.94 -1.57 6.12
N PRO A 234 10.33 -0.41 6.66
CA PRO A 234 11.07 -0.39 7.90
C PRO A 234 10.29 -1.06 9.02
N LYS A 235 10.98 -1.90 9.80
CA LYS A 235 10.36 -2.71 10.85
C LYS A 235 11.27 -2.77 12.06
N ILE A 236 10.68 -2.77 13.24
CA ILE A 236 11.36 -3.22 14.45
C ILE A 236 11.32 -4.75 14.37
N PRO A 237 12.45 -5.44 14.17
CA PRO A 237 12.43 -6.90 14.08
C PRO A 237 11.86 -7.48 15.38
N ILE A 238 10.91 -8.39 15.27
CA ILE A 238 10.50 -9.23 16.41
C ILE A 238 11.66 -10.20 16.63
N LEU A 239 12.46 -9.93 17.64
CA LEU A 239 13.70 -10.65 17.90
C LEU A 239 13.41 -12.09 18.30
N GLN A 240 13.96 -13.03 17.55
CA GLN A 240 13.96 -14.46 17.88
C GLN A 240 15.38 -15.04 17.97
N PRO A 241 16.32 -14.30 18.56
CA PRO A 241 17.14 -14.97 19.57
C PRO A 241 17.10 -14.23 20.91
N LEU A 242 16.83 -14.98 21.98
CA LEU A 242 16.90 -14.54 23.38
C LEU A 242 18.23 -13.83 23.74
N SER A 243 19.32 -14.16 23.04
CA SER A 243 20.63 -13.52 23.25
C SER A 243 20.70 -12.06 22.77
N LEU A 244 19.89 -11.68 21.76
CA LEU A 244 19.77 -10.27 21.38
C LEU A 244 18.90 -9.51 22.38
N LEU A 245 17.88 -10.16 22.95
CA LEU A 245 17.01 -9.56 23.96
C LEU A 245 17.80 -9.11 25.19
N THR A 246 18.71 -9.93 25.72
CA THR A 246 19.57 -9.54 26.86
C THR A 246 20.48 -8.35 26.56
N HIS A 247 20.99 -8.22 25.33
CA HIS A 247 21.80 -7.06 24.94
C HIS A 247 20.96 -5.79 24.76
N LEU A 248 19.73 -5.92 24.26
CA LEU A 248 18.83 -4.77 24.12
C LEU A 248 18.22 -4.34 25.46
N GLU A 249 17.94 -5.28 26.36
CA GLU A 249 17.54 -5.02 27.75
C GLU A 249 18.60 -4.20 28.50
N ALA A 250 19.88 -4.37 28.15
CA ALA A 250 20.97 -3.57 28.69
C ALA A 250 21.07 -2.14 28.11
N GLY A 251 20.24 -1.76 27.13
CA GLY A 251 20.13 -0.38 26.64
C GLY A 251 20.21 -0.19 25.12
N GLY A 252 19.81 -1.17 24.31
CA GLY A 252 19.88 -1.09 22.84
C GLY A 252 18.52 -1.13 22.14
N ILE A 253 18.46 -0.68 20.89
CA ILE A 253 17.32 -0.90 19.98
C ILE A 253 17.80 -1.55 18.67
N SER A 254 17.03 -2.51 18.16
CA SER A 254 17.23 -3.07 16.82
C SER A 254 16.20 -2.50 15.86
N TYR A 255 16.61 -2.08 14.68
CA TYR A 255 15.74 -1.53 13.66
C TYR A 255 16.20 -1.98 12.27
N TYR A 256 15.26 -2.47 11.47
CA TYR A 256 15.51 -2.84 10.08
C TYR A 256 15.05 -1.70 9.16
N GLN A 257 15.98 -1.17 8.36
CA GLN A 257 15.72 -0.15 7.34
C GLN A 257 16.12 -0.70 5.96
N PRO A 258 15.16 -0.93 5.04
CA PRO A 258 15.45 -1.29 3.65
C PRO A 258 16.36 -0.28 2.97
N ASP A 259 17.25 -0.74 2.08
CA ASP A 259 18.12 0.12 1.26
C ASP A 259 17.37 0.87 0.13
N THR A 260 16.06 0.67 0.04
CA THR A 260 15.14 1.40 -0.85
C THR A 260 14.51 2.61 -0.18
N VAL A 261 14.58 2.73 1.15
CA VAL A 261 14.07 3.88 1.89
C VAL A 261 15.24 4.82 2.23
N PRO A 262 15.16 6.11 1.86
CA PRO A 262 16.18 7.09 2.15
C PRO A 262 16.39 7.24 3.65
N ILE A 263 17.62 7.51 4.06
CA ILE A 263 17.95 7.81 5.46
C ILE A 263 17.72 9.31 5.68
N PRO A 264 16.96 9.71 6.72
CA PRO A 264 16.71 11.11 7.02
C PRO A 264 18.01 11.95 7.08
N PRO A 265 18.00 13.20 6.58
CA PRO A 265 19.23 13.96 6.36
C PRO A 265 19.96 14.43 7.62
N ARG A 266 19.35 14.30 8.82
CA ARG A 266 19.89 14.81 10.09
C ARG A 266 20.49 13.73 11.00
N ASP A 267 20.65 12.50 10.50
CA ASP A 267 21.23 11.43 11.30
C ASP A 267 22.76 11.43 11.17
N GLU A 268 23.48 11.56 12.27
CA GLU A 268 24.95 11.39 12.32
C GLU A 268 25.36 10.00 11.80
N LEU A 269 24.48 9.00 11.98
CA LEU A 269 24.63 7.65 11.45
C LEU A 269 24.47 7.55 9.93
N ARG A 270 23.98 8.59 9.25
CA ARG A 270 23.71 8.56 7.80
C ARG A 270 24.98 8.24 7.02
N GLY A 271 26.10 8.87 7.34
CA GLY A 271 27.38 8.62 6.64
C GLY A 271 27.76 7.15 6.70
N HIS A 272 27.80 6.59 7.91
CA HIS A 272 28.12 5.18 8.13
C HIS A 272 27.14 4.22 7.44
N LEU A 273 25.84 4.49 7.53
CA LEU A 273 24.82 3.64 6.91
C LEU A 273 24.85 3.71 5.38
N GLU A 274 25.08 4.89 4.80
CA GLU A 274 25.23 5.05 3.35
C GLU A 274 26.51 4.39 2.84
N ASP A 275 27.62 4.49 3.55
CA ASP A 275 28.87 3.81 3.17
C ASP A 275 28.71 2.27 3.20
N LEU A 276 28.05 1.74 4.23
CA LEU A 276 27.70 0.32 4.28
C LEU A 276 26.79 -0.09 3.12
N ARG A 277 25.81 0.74 2.74
CA ARG A 277 24.92 0.49 1.59
C ARG A 277 25.66 0.52 0.26
N ARG A 278 26.62 1.45 0.09
CA ARG A 278 27.45 1.59 -1.12
C ARG A 278 28.38 0.39 -1.36
N SER A 279 28.79 -0.31 -0.30
CA SER A 279 29.64 -1.50 -0.42
C SER A 279 28.93 -2.74 -0.99
N ARG A 280 27.58 -2.75 -1.00
CA ARG A 280 26.76 -3.92 -1.35
C ARG A 280 25.80 -3.66 -2.51
N LEU A 281 26.15 -2.74 -3.41
CA LEU A 281 25.26 -2.31 -4.48
C LEU A 281 25.01 -3.44 -5.46
N SER A 282 23.74 -3.76 -5.66
CA SER A 282 23.30 -4.56 -6.80
C SER A 282 23.02 -3.62 -7.97
N ASP A 283 23.60 -3.90 -9.14
CA ASP A 283 23.52 -3.02 -10.31
C ASP A 283 22.09 -2.67 -10.71
N HIS A 284 21.14 -3.59 -10.50
CA HIS A 284 19.73 -3.38 -10.85
C HIS A 284 19.00 -2.32 -9.99
N LEU A 285 19.56 -1.93 -8.83
CA LEU A 285 19.02 -0.86 -7.98
C LEU A 285 19.80 0.46 -8.09
N SER A 286 20.80 0.54 -8.95
CA SER A 286 21.69 1.70 -9.09
C SER A 286 20.92 3.00 -9.36
N GLU A 287 20.01 2.98 -10.33
CA GLU A 287 19.18 4.15 -10.69
C GLU A 287 18.32 4.64 -9.52
N TRP A 288 17.65 3.73 -8.80
CA TRP A 288 16.86 4.12 -7.64
C TRP A 288 17.72 4.75 -6.55
N LYS A 289 18.93 4.22 -6.33
CA LYS A 289 19.86 4.76 -5.35
C LYS A 289 20.39 6.13 -5.76
N GLU A 290 20.62 6.36 -7.05
CA GLU A 290 20.94 7.68 -7.57
C GLU A 290 19.80 8.68 -7.29
N ILE A 291 18.56 8.30 -7.60
CA ILE A 291 17.35 9.10 -7.29
C ILE A 291 17.30 9.46 -5.81
N VAL A 292 17.48 8.48 -4.92
CA VAL A 292 17.49 8.70 -3.47
C VAL A 292 18.66 9.59 -3.02
N SER A 293 19.84 9.41 -3.59
CA SER A 293 21.04 10.15 -3.18
C SER A 293 21.02 11.62 -3.61
N THR A 294 20.35 11.90 -4.73
CA THR A 294 20.21 13.24 -5.31
C THR A 294 19.03 14.00 -4.70
N ASP A 295 18.09 13.31 -4.06
CA ASP A 295 16.95 13.91 -3.38
C ASP A 295 17.39 14.68 -2.12
N ARG A 296 17.55 16.00 -2.26
CA ARG A 296 17.97 16.90 -1.16
C ARG A 296 16.82 17.31 -0.23
N GLY A 297 15.77 16.49 -0.10
CA GLY A 297 14.58 16.74 0.72
C GLY A 297 13.62 17.81 0.18
N ASN A 298 14.13 18.77 -0.61
CA ASN A 298 13.32 19.72 -1.39
C ASN A 298 13.21 19.31 -2.87
N ASP A 299 13.96 18.29 -3.29
CA ASP A 299 13.93 17.85 -4.67
C ASP A 299 12.60 17.18 -4.99
N HIS A 300 12.18 17.32 -6.24
CA HIS A 300 10.88 16.86 -6.71
C HIS A 300 10.94 15.45 -7.30
N THR A 301 12.09 14.78 -7.23
CA THR A 301 12.33 13.51 -7.94
C THR A 301 11.57 12.35 -7.31
N ILE A 302 11.68 12.10 -5.99
CA ILE A 302 10.90 11.05 -5.32
C ILE A 302 9.40 11.33 -5.45
N ARG A 303 8.99 12.58 -5.23
CA ARG A 303 7.58 13.01 -5.37
C ARG A 303 7.07 12.83 -6.81
N ARG A 304 7.91 13.03 -7.82
CA ARG A 304 7.56 12.75 -9.23
C ARG A 304 7.27 11.27 -9.42
N PHE A 305 8.11 10.37 -8.90
CA PHE A 305 7.84 8.93 -8.99
C PHE A 305 6.61 8.49 -8.20
N GLN A 306 6.33 9.10 -7.04
CA GLN A 306 5.06 8.89 -6.34
C GLN A 306 3.86 9.23 -7.24
N ARG A 307 3.92 10.37 -7.96
CA ARG A 307 2.85 10.73 -8.91
C ARG A 307 2.79 9.78 -10.11
N ILE A 308 3.94 9.34 -10.63
CA ILE A 308 4.01 8.30 -11.67
C ILE A 308 3.27 7.04 -11.22
N PHE A 309 3.50 6.58 -9.99
CA PHE A 309 2.84 5.40 -9.43
C PHE A 309 1.31 5.51 -9.51
N ILE A 310 0.76 6.54 -8.89
CA ILE A 310 -0.68 6.75 -8.82
C ILE A 310 -1.27 7.01 -10.21
N MET A 311 -0.59 7.82 -11.02
CA MET A 311 -1.06 8.16 -12.36
C MET A 311 -1.08 6.93 -13.26
N HIS A 312 0.02 6.21 -13.40
CA HIS A 312 0.10 5.03 -14.28
C HIS A 312 -0.96 4.00 -13.91
N PHE A 313 -1.07 3.68 -12.62
CA PHE A 313 -2.02 2.67 -12.15
C PHE A 313 -3.47 3.02 -12.52
N TYR A 314 -3.93 4.24 -12.18
CA TYR A 314 -5.30 4.62 -12.48
C TYR A 314 -5.52 4.96 -13.95
N TRP A 315 -4.49 5.38 -14.67
CA TRP A 315 -4.55 5.61 -16.11
C TRP A 315 -4.87 4.31 -16.85
N ASP A 316 -4.12 3.25 -16.58
CA ASP A 316 -4.31 1.93 -17.20
C ASP A 316 -5.70 1.36 -16.91
N ILE A 317 -6.19 1.52 -15.67
CA ILE A 317 -7.54 1.11 -15.28
C ILE A 317 -8.60 1.88 -16.07
N LEU A 318 -8.45 3.20 -16.19
CA LEU A 318 -9.37 4.06 -16.92
C LEU A 318 -9.38 3.72 -18.41
N GLU A 319 -8.21 3.50 -19.01
CA GLU A 319 -8.07 3.18 -20.42
C GLU A 319 -8.75 1.85 -20.77
N LYS A 320 -8.54 0.83 -19.95
CA LYS A 320 -9.18 -0.49 -20.11
C LYS A 320 -10.70 -0.43 -19.97
N ARG A 321 -11.21 0.29 -18.96
CA ARG A 321 -12.65 0.24 -18.60
C ARG A 321 -13.50 1.33 -19.24
N HIS A 322 -12.88 2.46 -19.58
CA HIS A 322 -13.57 3.64 -20.11
C HIS A 322 -12.79 4.25 -21.29
N PRO A 323 -12.52 3.49 -22.38
CA PRO A 323 -11.71 3.94 -23.50
C PRO A 323 -12.28 5.21 -24.19
N ASN A 324 -13.60 5.40 -24.12
CA ASN A 324 -14.28 6.59 -24.63
C ASN A 324 -13.89 7.90 -23.92
N LEU A 325 -13.36 7.83 -22.69
CA LEU A 325 -12.84 9.01 -21.98
C LEU A 325 -11.61 9.60 -22.65
N PHE A 326 -10.83 8.80 -23.38
CA PHE A 326 -9.58 9.24 -23.98
C PHE A 326 -9.77 9.81 -25.40
N ARG A 327 -10.83 9.41 -26.11
CA ARG A 327 -11.15 9.88 -27.46
C ARG A 327 -11.40 11.39 -27.48
N ASN A 328 -10.45 12.14 -28.05
CA ASN A 328 -10.48 13.61 -28.20
C ASN A 328 -10.61 14.40 -26.89
N ARG A 329 -10.27 13.77 -25.75
CA ARG A 329 -10.44 14.39 -24.41
C ARG A 329 -9.21 14.22 -23.52
N ILE A 330 -8.07 13.85 -24.11
CA ILE A 330 -6.83 13.58 -23.38
C ILE A 330 -6.40 14.74 -22.48
N THR A 331 -6.51 16.00 -22.94
CA THR A 331 -6.17 17.19 -22.16
C THR A 331 -7.10 17.37 -20.96
N LYS A 332 -8.37 16.98 -21.08
CA LYS A 332 -9.36 17.02 -19.98
C LYS A 332 -9.07 15.93 -18.95
N VAL A 333 -8.68 14.75 -19.40
CA VAL A 333 -8.21 13.67 -18.51
C VAL A 333 -6.94 14.10 -17.77
N ASN A 334 -5.98 14.71 -18.46
CA ASN A 334 -4.78 15.28 -17.84
C ASN A 334 -5.14 16.34 -16.78
N SER A 335 -6.09 17.23 -17.09
CA SER A 335 -6.59 18.22 -16.13
C SER A 335 -7.24 17.59 -14.91
N ALA A 336 -8.01 16.51 -15.08
CA ALA A 336 -8.61 15.78 -13.95
C ALA A 336 -7.54 15.13 -13.05
N PHE A 337 -6.52 14.50 -13.65
CA PHE A 337 -5.37 13.99 -12.89
C PHE A 337 -4.59 15.11 -12.21
N GLY A 338 -4.48 16.28 -12.83
CA GLY A 338 -3.84 17.46 -12.22
C GLY A 338 -4.55 17.91 -10.96
N GLY A 339 -5.89 18.02 -11.01
CA GLY A 339 -6.72 18.32 -9.84
C GLY A 339 -6.59 17.25 -8.74
N PHE A 340 -6.61 15.97 -9.13
CA PHE A 340 -6.50 14.85 -8.20
C PHE A 340 -5.12 14.74 -7.51
N LEU A 341 -4.03 14.97 -8.25
CA LEU A 341 -2.66 14.83 -7.76
C LEU A 341 -2.04 16.14 -7.24
N GLY A 342 -2.79 17.26 -7.29
CA GLY A 342 -2.28 18.58 -6.93
C GLY A 342 -1.10 18.99 -7.81
N ALA A 343 -1.24 18.83 -9.12
CA ALA A 343 -0.21 19.15 -10.12
C ALA A 343 -0.85 19.88 -11.31
N ASP A 344 -0.08 20.72 -11.99
CA ASP A 344 -0.55 21.36 -13.21
C ASP A 344 -0.60 20.36 -14.40
N VAL A 345 -1.32 20.73 -15.45
CA VAL A 345 -1.53 19.89 -16.64
C VAL A 345 -0.20 19.53 -17.33
N LYS A 346 0.76 20.47 -17.39
CA LYS A 346 2.06 20.23 -18.03
C LYS A 346 2.87 19.19 -17.27
N THR A 347 2.81 19.22 -15.93
CA THR A 347 3.42 18.21 -15.07
C THR A 347 2.83 16.81 -15.35
N ILE A 348 1.50 16.71 -15.48
CA ILE A 348 0.83 15.44 -15.82
C ILE A 348 1.22 14.95 -17.22
N GLU A 349 1.30 15.84 -18.20
CA GLU A 349 1.76 15.51 -19.55
C GLU A 349 3.21 15.01 -19.55
N ALA A 350 4.10 15.68 -18.82
CA ALA A 350 5.50 15.27 -18.68
C ALA A 350 5.63 13.90 -18.00
N ILE A 351 4.80 13.61 -16.98
CA ILE A 351 4.73 12.29 -16.34
C ILE A 351 4.30 11.23 -17.36
N ARG A 352 3.24 11.46 -18.14
CA ARG A 352 2.78 10.51 -19.16
C ARG A 352 3.84 10.24 -20.22
N THR A 353 4.48 11.29 -20.73
CA THR A 353 5.57 11.16 -21.71
C THR A 353 6.73 10.35 -21.13
N HIS A 354 7.06 10.56 -19.85
CA HIS A 354 8.08 9.78 -19.15
C HIS A 354 7.71 8.30 -19.04
N ILE A 355 6.47 7.98 -18.63
CA ILE A 355 5.98 6.60 -18.55
C ILE A 355 6.09 5.92 -19.93
N ARG A 356 5.57 6.54 -20.98
CA ARG A 356 5.63 5.99 -22.35
C ARG A 356 7.05 5.73 -22.82
N LYS A 357 7.96 6.69 -22.57
CA LYS A 357 9.38 6.55 -22.92
C LYS A 357 10.03 5.37 -22.20
N ARG A 358 9.74 5.16 -20.91
CA ARG A 358 10.31 4.05 -20.13
C ARG A 358 9.74 2.68 -20.53
N LEU A 359 8.47 2.65 -20.91
CA LEU A 359 7.79 1.42 -21.31
C LEU A 359 7.93 1.09 -22.80
N ASN A 360 8.73 1.85 -23.57
CA ASN A 360 8.87 1.72 -25.02
C ASN A 360 7.51 1.72 -25.76
N GLN A 361 6.51 2.43 -25.23
CA GLN A 361 5.19 2.53 -25.85
C GLN A 361 5.23 3.60 -26.95
N ALA A 362 4.76 3.25 -28.15
CA ALA A 362 4.59 4.19 -29.25
C ALA A 362 3.67 5.38 -28.85
N PRO A 363 3.89 6.57 -29.43
CA PRO A 363 3.23 7.81 -29.01
C PRO A 363 1.70 7.82 -29.12
#